data_AF-A0A251Q8D7-F1
#
_entry.id   AF-A0A251Q8D7-F1
#
_cell.length_a   1.000
_cell.length_b   1.000
_cell.length_c   1.000
_cell.angle_alpha   90.00
_cell.angle_beta   90.00
_cell.angle_gamma   90.00
#
_symmetry.space_group_name_H-M   'P 1'
#
loop_
_entity.id
_entity.type
_entity.pdbx_description
1 polymer ?
#
loop_
_entity_poly.entity_id
_entity_poly.type
_entity_poly.pdbx_seq_one_letter_code
_entity_poly.pdbx_strand_id
1 'polypeptide(L)'
;MSSVIARTGRHRQRYENNFRLVSGCIPYRMTEDDEDHNGDIENRIQVLMVSSPDRDDRVFPKGGWEDDETVLEAACREAFEEAGVKGTLRETPLGVWEFRSKSSQKIESLEGGCRGYMFALEVTEELESWPEQQNRDRKWLNIKEAFRLCRYEWMCRALEEFVRVMEVSDDDEGGKIEIGGEEKGEASANVNAMPSVPAVTDHHVVAECQIVSSNCCKEIKPPSTSQQLVISVHCHGTWLSRGLPLSH
;
A
#
# COMPACT_ATOMS: atom_id res chain seq x y z
N MET A 1 12.03 -22.03 -7.34
CA MET A 1 11.03 -21.15 -6.71
C MET A 1 10.60 -20.13 -7.74
N SER A 2 9.31 -20.02 -8.03
CA SER A 2 8.81 -18.97 -8.93
C SER A 2 9.00 -17.64 -8.22
N SER A 3 9.87 -16.77 -8.74
CA SER A 3 10.02 -15.41 -8.25
C SER A 3 8.72 -14.66 -8.51
N VAL A 4 8.02 -14.23 -7.46
CA VAL A 4 6.85 -13.36 -7.60
C VAL A 4 7.38 -11.96 -7.93
N ILE A 5 6.93 -11.39 -9.05
CA ILE A 5 7.44 -10.11 -9.57
C ILE A 5 6.50 -9.00 -9.13
N ALA A 6 7.05 -7.89 -8.62
CA ALA A 6 6.29 -6.71 -8.26
C ALA A 6 5.62 -6.10 -9.50
N ARG A 7 4.40 -5.55 -9.35
CA ARG A 7 3.77 -4.79 -10.42
C ARG A 7 4.58 -3.55 -10.75
N THR A 8 4.68 -3.25 -12.04
CA THR A 8 5.42 -2.08 -12.54
C THR A 8 4.66 -1.35 -13.65
N GLY A 9 4.98 -0.07 -13.82
CA GLY A 9 4.37 0.79 -14.83
C GLY A 9 3.21 1.64 -14.28
N ARG A 10 2.55 2.37 -15.19
CA ARG A 10 1.44 3.29 -14.84
C ARG A 10 0.21 3.17 -15.75
N HIS A 11 0.24 2.27 -16.72
CA HIS A 11 -0.78 2.14 -17.76
C HIS A 11 -2.18 1.79 -17.23
N ARG A 12 -2.26 1.12 -16.08
CA ARG A 12 -3.51 0.69 -15.44
C ARG A 12 -3.89 1.49 -14.22
N GLN A 13 -3.08 2.49 -13.86
CA GLN A 13 -3.27 3.24 -12.63
C GLN A 13 -4.44 4.21 -12.76
N ARG A 14 -5.19 4.35 -11.68
CA ARG A 14 -6.34 5.24 -11.61
C ARG A 14 -5.94 6.68 -11.31
N TYR A 15 -6.71 7.61 -11.86
CA TYR A 15 -6.54 9.04 -11.67
C TYR A 15 -7.89 9.70 -11.41
N GLU A 16 -7.90 10.69 -10.51
CA GLU A 16 -9.09 11.50 -10.20
C GLU A 16 -8.66 12.95 -10.00
N ASN A 17 -9.30 13.91 -10.68
CA ASN A 17 -8.97 15.34 -10.58
C ASN A 17 -7.47 15.66 -10.74
N ASN A 18 -6.80 14.98 -11.66
CA ASN A 18 -5.34 15.04 -11.89
C ASN A 18 -4.44 14.48 -10.76
N PHE A 19 -5.02 13.82 -9.75
CA PHE A 19 -4.28 13.06 -8.75
C PHE A 19 -4.18 11.60 -9.15
N ARG A 20 -2.98 11.03 -9.04
CA ARG A 20 -2.79 9.57 -9.10
C ARG A 20 -3.36 8.95 -7.82
N LEU A 21 -4.23 7.97 -7.97
CA LEU A 21 -4.76 7.24 -6.82
C LEU A 21 -3.75 6.21 -6.34
N VAL A 22 -3.52 6.21 -5.03
CA VAL A 22 -2.57 5.34 -4.33
C VAL A 22 -3.30 4.63 -3.21
N SER A 23 -2.97 3.37 -2.98
CA SER A 23 -3.45 2.61 -1.83
C SER A 23 -2.28 2.05 -1.05
N GLY A 24 -2.41 1.98 0.27
CA GLY A 24 -1.37 1.47 1.16
C GLY A 24 -1.89 1.19 2.56
N CYS A 25 -1.00 0.78 3.45
CA CYS A 25 -1.36 0.48 4.83
C CYS A 25 -0.28 0.87 5.83
N ILE A 26 -0.67 0.92 7.11
CA ILE A 26 0.23 0.86 8.27
C ILE A 26 0.17 -0.58 8.77
N PRO A 27 1.17 -1.42 8.44
CA PRO A 27 1.24 -2.77 8.97
C PRO A 27 1.64 -2.72 10.44
N TYR A 28 0.96 -3.47 11.28
CA TYR A 28 1.21 -3.52 12.72
C TYR A 28 1.18 -4.96 13.25
N ARG A 29 1.76 -5.13 14.44
CA ARG A 29 1.63 -6.34 15.26
C ARG A 29 1.60 -5.97 16.74
N MET A 30 0.97 -6.81 17.54
CA MET A 30 1.03 -6.71 19.00
C MET A 30 2.33 -7.34 19.50
N THR A 31 2.94 -6.78 20.54
CA THR A 31 4.07 -7.38 21.25
C THR A 31 3.56 -8.21 22.45
N GLU A 32 4.11 -9.41 22.63
CA GLU A 32 3.76 -10.31 23.74
C GLU A 32 4.56 -10.01 25.03
N ASP A 33 5.59 -9.16 24.94
CA ASP A 33 6.77 -9.18 25.83
C ASP A 33 6.72 -8.26 27.05
N ASP A 34 5.55 -7.91 27.58
CA ASP A 34 5.52 -6.94 28.68
C ASP A 34 4.66 -7.38 29.86
N GLU A 35 5.26 -8.19 30.73
CA GLU A 35 4.76 -8.47 32.09
C GLU A 35 4.73 -7.21 33.00
N ASP A 36 5.16 -6.04 32.51
CA ASP A 36 5.37 -4.82 33.34
C ASP A 36 4.82 -3.52 32.73
N HIS A 37 3.74 -3.58 31.93
CA HIS A 37 3.15 -2.38 31.34
C HIS A 37 1.93 -1.84 32.08
N ASN A 38 2.04 -0.57 32.42
CA ASN A 38 0.98 0.36 32.83
C ASN A 38 -0.08 0.62 31.71
N GLY A 39 -0.43 -0.38 30.90
CA GLY A 39 -1.54 -0.31 29.92
C GLY A 39 -1.34 0.59 28.70
N ASP A 40 -0.15 1.16 28.47
CA ASP A 40 0.09 2.11 27.37
C ASP A 40 0.23 1.40 26.00
N ILE A 41 -0.70 1.71 25.10
CA ILE A 41 -0.79 1.15 23.74
C ILE A 41 0.49 1.39 22.91
N GLU A 42 1.21 2.48 23.19
CA GLU A 42 2.42 2.86 22.47
C GLU A 42 3.56 1.84 22.63
N ASN A 43 3.54 1.06 23.72
CA ASN A 43 4.54 0.03 23.99
C ASN A 43 4.09 -1.36 23.55
N ARG A 44 2.78 -1.60 23.44
CA ARG A 44 2.19 -2.89 23.03
C ARG A 44 2.10 -3.07 21.51
N ILE A 45 2.23 -1.99 20.74
CA ILE A 45 2.11 -2.00 19.29
C ILE A 45 3.43 -1.66 18.62
N GLN A 46 3.82 -2.50 17.66
CA GLN A 46 4.85 -2.19 16.68
C GLN A 46 4.23 -1.97 15.31
N VAL A 47 4.75 -0.98 14.57
CA VAL A 47 4.39 -0.71 13.18
C VAL A 47 5.59 -0.97 12.27
N LEU A 48 5.31 -1.34 11.03
CA LEU A 48 6.32 -1.63 10.03
C LEU A 48 6.43 -0.49 9.02
N MET A 49 7.66 -0.07 8.76
CA MET A 49 8.00 0.89 7.71
C MET A 49 9.06 0.31 6.78
N VAL A 50 9.04 0.72 5.52
CA VAL A 50 10.04 0.33 4.52
C VAL A 50 10.93 1.51 4.14
N SER A 51 12.16 1.24 3.69
CA SER A 51 12.99 2.28 3.10
C SER A 51 12.38 2.83 1.82
N SER A 52 12.64 4.10 1.54
CA SER A 52 12.38 4.70 0.25
C SER A 52 13.48 4.29 -0.73
N PRO A 53 13.15 3.94 -1.98
CA PRO A 53 14.13 3.87 -3.06
C PRO A 53 14.94 5.16 -3.12
N ASP A 54 16.26 5.01 -3.22
CA ASP A 54 17.24 6.08 -3.40
C ASP A 54 17.31 7.13 -2.26
N ARG A 55 16.74 6.84 -1.07
CA ARG A 55 16.77 7.74 0.09
C ARG A 55 16.80 6.97 1.42
N ASP A 56 17.40 7.58 2.44
CA ASP A 56 17.38 7.03 3.81
C ASP A 56 16.04 7.27 4.55
N ASP A 57 15.02 7.77 3.84
CA ASP A 57 13.70 7.99 4.39
C ASP A 57 12.97 6.66 4.64
N ARG A 58 12.17 6.60 5.70
CA ARG A 58 11.21 5.51 5.93
C ARG A 58 9.81 5.95 5.54
N VAL A 59 9.05 5.05 4.95
CA VAL A 59 7.65 5.28 4.55
C VAL A 59 6.80 4.06 4.85
N PHE A 60 5.49 4.28 4.97
CA PHE A 60 4.53 3.19 4.94
C PHE A 60 4.40 2.60 3.52
N PRO A 61 4.22 1.27 3.40
CA PRO A 61 4.07 0.59 2.13
C PRO A 61 2.80 1.06 1.41
N LYS A 62 2.96 1.47 0.15
CA LYS A 62 1.87 2.00 -0.69
C LYS A 62 2.31 2.14 -2.14
N GLY A 63 1.36 2.03 -3.06
CA GLY A 63 1.61 2.29 -4.47
C GLY A 63 0.34 2.47 -5.28
N GLY A 64 0.46 2.36 -6.60
CA GLY A 64 -0.60 2.79 -7.50
C GLY A 64 -1.81 1.86 -7.41
N TRP A 65 -3.00 2.42 -7.26
CA TRP A 65 -4.24 1.65 -7.37
C TRP A 65 -4.57 1.40 -8.84
N GLU A 66 -4.63 0.13 -9.25
CA GLU A 66 -4.90 -0.28 -10.64
C GLU A 66 -6.39 -0.52 -10.94
N ASP A 67 -6.73 -0.71 -12.22
CA ASP A 67 -8.11 -0.86 -12.69
C ASP A 67 -8.75 -2.23 -12.44
N ASP A 68 -7.95 -3.27 -12.20
CA ASP A 68 -8.40 -4.66 -11.96
C ASP A 68 -8.39 -5.12 -10.50
N GLU A 69 -8.24 -4.19 -9.58
CA GLU A 69 -8.24 -4.47 -8.15
C GLU A 69 -9.10 -3.45 -7.41
N THR A 70 -9.60 -3.85 -6.25
CA THR A 70 -10.19 -2.96 -5.27
C THR A 70 -9.10 -2.15 -4.56
N VAL A 71 -9.49 -1.08 -3.89
CA VAL A 71 -8.57 -0.28 -3.09
C VAL A 71 -7.93 -1.08 -1.95
N LEU A 72 -8.66 -2.06 -1.39
CA LEU A 72 -8.18 -2.95 -0.34
C LEU A 72 -7.15 -3.95 -0.87
N GLU A 73 -7.44 -4.60 -1.99
CA GLU A 73 -6.51 -5.51 -2.68
C GLU A 73 -5.22 -4.78 -3.06
N ALA A 74 -5.32 -3.54 -3.54
CA ALA A 74 -4.15 -2.70 -3.81
C ALA A 74 -3.29 -2.48 -2.54
N ALA A 75 -3.90 -2.16 -1.39
CA ALA A 75 -3.16 -1.98 -0.14
C ALA A 75 -2.44 -3.27 0.30
N CYS A 76 -3.12 -4.43 0.21
CA CYS A 76 -2.54 -5.73 0.53
C CYS A 76 -1.40 -6.10 -0.41
N ARG A 77 -1.57 -5.89 -1.73
CA ARG A 77 -0.55 -6.13 -2.73
C ARG A 77 0.70 -5.30 -2.45
N GLU A 78 0.54 -4.01 -2.17
CA GLU A 78 1.67 -3.11 -1.91
C GLU A 78 2.40 -3.47 -0.60
N ALA A 79 1.68 -3.93 0.43
CA ALA A 79 2.30 -4.47 1.64
C ALA A 79 3.13 -5.73 1.36
N PHE A 80 2.62 -6.63 0.53
CA PHE A 80 3.35 -7.81 0.09
C PHE A 80 4.56 -7.45 -0.78
N GLU A 81 4.40 -6.59 -1.78
CA GLU A 81 5.44 -6.23 -2.74
C GLU A 81 6.57 -5.41 -2.10
N GLU A 82 6.25 -4.38 -1.32
CA GLU A 82 7.26 -3.48 -0.73
C GLU A 82 7.86 -4.03 0.59
N ALA A 83 7.04 -4.67 1.43
CA ALA A 83 7.43 -5.08 2.79
C ALA A 83 7.50 -6.59 3.02
N GLY A 84 6.96 -7.40 2.12
CA GLY A 84 6.92 -8.85 2.31
C GLY A 84 6.07 -9.28 3.48
N VAL A 85 4.97 -8.58 3.76
CA VAL A 85 4.03 -8.95 4.83
C VAL A 85 2.64 -9.23 4.26
N LYS A 86 1.92 -10.14 4.91
CA LYS A 86 0.49 -10.39 4.70
C LYS A 86 -0.25 -10.32 6.03
N GLY A 87 -1.56 -10.13 5.95
CA GLY A 87 -2.33 -9.84 7.14
C GLY A 87 -3.82 -9.64 6.89
N THR A 88 -4.50 -9.29 7.97
CA THR A 88 -5.92 -8.90 7.96
C THR A 88 -6.00 -7.38 7.83
N LEU A 89 -6.57 -6.91 6.72
CA LEU A 89 -6.72 -5.49 6.46
C LEU A 89 -8.04 -4.99 7.06
N ARG A 90 -8.00 -3.92 7.85
CA ARG A 90 -9.22 -3.26 8.30
C ARG A 90 -9.86 -2.53 7.15
N GLU A 91 -11.10 -2.87 6.79
CA GLU A 91 -11.78 -2.33 5.61
C GLU A 91 -12.06 -0.83 5.69
N THR A 92 -12.27 -0.30 6.90
CA THR A 92 -12.44 1.14 7.10
C THR A 92 -11.07 1.83 7.04
N PRO A 93 -10.84 2.72 6.07
CA PRO A 93 -9.56 3.42 5.94
C PRO A 93 -9.28 4.23 7.20
N LEU A 94 -8.00 4.35 7.56
CA LEU A 94 -7.52 5.35 8.51
C LEU A 94 -7.84 6.75 7.96
N GLY A 95 -7.69 6.93 6.65
CA GLY A 95 -8.07 8.17 6.01
C GLY A 95 -7.57 8.26 4.57
N VAL A 96 -7.75 9.45 4.02
CA VAL A 96 -7.33 9.80 2.66
C VAL A 96 -6.52 11.09 2.72
N TRP A 97 -5.31 11.06 2.17
CA TRP A 97 -4.42 12.22 2.17
C TRP A 97 -3.91 12.53 0.77
N GLU A 98 -3.82 13.81 0.46
CA GLU A 98 -3.19 14.30 -0.76
C GLU A 98 -1.74 14.68 -0.46
N PHE A 99 -0.81 14.22 -1.30
CA PHE A 99 0.61 14.51 -1.15
C PHE A 99 1.32 14.58 -2.49
N ARG A 100 2.45 15.27 -2.54
CA ARG A 100 3.23 15.43 -3.78
C ARG A 100 3.83 14.09 -4.22
N SER A 101 3.82 13.84 -5.52
CA SER A 101 4.53 12.69 -6.09
C SER A 101 6.04 12.87 -5.93
N LYS A 102 6.81 11.77 -5.91
CA LYS A 102 8.29 11.83 -5.88
C LYS A 102 8.86 12.68 -7.03
N SER A 103 8.24 12.63 -8.20
CA SER A 103 8.63 13.38 -9.40
C SER A 103 8.28 14.87 -9.38
N SER A 104 7.33 15.30 -8.52
CA SER A 104 6.86 16.69 -8.45
C SER A 104 7.29 17.42 -7.19
N GLN A 105 8.17 16.86 -6.35
CA GLN A 105 8.63 17.49 -5.10
C GLN A 105 9.28 18.87 -5.28
N LYS A 106 9.76 19.20 -6.49
CA LYS A 106 10.41 20.48 -6.84
C LYS A 106 9.41 21.58 -7.28
N ILE A 107 8.15 21.22 -7.53
CA ILE A 107 7.10 22.15 -7.96
C ILE A 107 6.23 22.47 -6.73
N GLU A 108 5.88 23.74 -6.53
CA GLU A 108 5.03 24.14 -5.40
C GLU A 108 3.55 23.72 -5.56
N SER A 109 3.13 23.30 -6.75
CA SER A 109 1.77 22.85 -7.02
C SER A 109 1.53 21.39 -6.60
N LEU A 110 0.27 21.09 -6.26
CA LEU A 110 -0.23 19.72 -6.09
C LEU A 110 -0.70 19.09 -7.41
N GLU A 111 -0.61 19.82 -8.53
CA GLU A 111 -0.95 19.29 -9.85
C GLU A 111 -0.07 18.07 -10.17
N GLY A 112 -0.71 16.93 -10.47
CA GLY A 112 0.00 15.66 -10.64
C GLY A 112 0.47 15.03 -9.33
N GLY A 113 -0.14 15.40 -8.20
CA GLY A 113 0.06 14.76 -6.89
C GLY A 113 -0.53 13.36 -6.80
N CYS A 114 -0.44 12.77 -5.61
CA CYS A 114 -1.08 11.51 -5.26
C CYS A 114 -2.19 11.76 -4.25
N ARG A 115 -3.28 11.00 -4.35
CA ARG A 115 -4.31 10.86 -3.32
C ARG A 115 -4.23 9.43 -2.77
N GLY A 116 -3.78 9.29 -1.53
CA GLY A 116 -3.50 8.01 -0.89
C GLY A 116 -4.56 7.60 0.11
N TYR A 117 -5.11 6.40 -0.07
CA TYR A 117 -5.97 5.71 0.90
C TYR A 117 -5.08 4.85 1.80
N MET A 118 -5.11 5.06 3.11
CA MET A 118 -4.32 4.26 4.07
C MET A 118 -5.23 3.46 4.97
N PHE A 119 -4.86 2.20 5.20
CA PHE A 119 -5.58 1.24 6.03
C PHE A 119 -4.68 0.73 7.17
N ALA A 120 -5.27 0.14 8.21
CA ALA A 120 -4.52 -0.64 9.18
C ALA A 120 -4.43 -2.08 8.70
N LEU A 121 -3.23 -2.68 8.73
CA LEU A 121 -3.01 -4.09 8.37
C LEU A 121 -2.43 -4.82 9.59
N GLU A 122 -3.20 -5.72 10.17
CA GLU A 122 -2.69 -6.62 11.21
C GLU A 122 -1.85 -7.71 10.55
N VAL A 123 -0.54 -7.72 10.78
CA VAL A 123 0.37 -8.66 10.14
C VAL A 123 0.24 -10.04 10.76
N THR A 124 -0.15 -11.01 9.95
CA THR A 124 -0.25 -12.43 10.33
C THR A 124 0.88 -13.27 9.75
N GLU A 125 1.56 -12.79 8.71
CA GLU A 125 2.67 -13.48 8.05
C GLU A 125 3.76 -12.48 7.63
N GLU A 126 5.00 -12.75 8.01
CA GLU A 126 6.20 -12.04 7.56
C GLU A 126 7.05 -12.98 6.70
N LEU A 127 7.28 -12.62 5.44
CA LEU A 127 7.95 -13.46 4.46
C LEU A 127 9.48 -13.32 4.52
N GLU A 128 10.20 -14.42 4.36
CA GLU A 128 11.67 -14.40 4.24
C GLU A 128 12.13 -13.80 2.90
N SER A 129 11.33 -13.95 1.85
CA SER A 129 11.62 -13.37 0.54
C SER A 129 10.38 -12.73 -0.11
N TRP A 130 10.57 -11.56 -0.70
CA TRP A 130 9.50 -10.76 -1.30
C TRP A 130 9.96 -9.94 -2.51
N PRO A 131 9.03 -9.43 -3.34
CA PRO A 131 9.34 -8.87 -4.66
C PRO A 131 10.32 -7.69 -4.67
N GLU A 132 10.19 -6.71 -3.76
CA GLU A 132 11.07 -5.52 -3.73
C GLU A 132 12.22 -5.61 -2.72
N GLN A 133 12.51 -6.79 -2.15
CA GLN A 133 13.49 -6.94 -1.05
C GLN A 133 14.91 -6.42 -1.34
N GLN A 134 15.29 -6.30 -2.61
CA GLN A 134 16.60 -5.77 -3.01
C GLN A 134 16.66 -4.24 -2.99
N ASN A 135 15.51 -3.57 -3.01
CA ASN A 135 15.38 -2.12 -3.06
C ASN A 135 14.72 -1.54 -1.80
N ARG A 136 14.19 -2.41 -0.93
CA ARG A 136 13.42 -2.06 0.25
C ARG A 136 13.92 -2.86 1.45
N ASP A 137 14.27 -2.14 2.50
CA ASP A 137 14.50 -2.72 3.82
C ASP A 137 13.25 -2.47 4.67
N ARG A 138 12.68 -3.51 5.27
CA ARG A 138 11.61 -3.36 6.26
C ARG A 138 12.17 -3.19 7.67
N LYS A 139 11.47 -2.44 8.51
CA LYS A 139 11.83 -2.26 9.92
C LYS A 139 10.58 -2.15 10.78
N TRP A 140 10.51 -2.97 11.83
CA TRP A 140 9.55 -2.83 12.92
C TRP A 140 10.01 -1.75 13.89
N LEU A 141 9.07 -0.91 14.32
CA LEU A 141 9.31 0.26 15.15
C LEU A 141 8.19 0.36 16.18
N ASN A 142 8.49 0.82 17.39
CA ASN A 142 7.43 1.28 18.28
C ASN A 142 6.82 2.60 17.76
N ILE A 143 5.67 2.98 18.30
CA ILE A 143 4.93 4.17 17.87
C ILE A 143 5.77 5.45 17.96
N LYS A 144 6.52 5.63 19.05
CA LYS A 144 7.38 6.80 19.28
C LYS A 144 8.48 6.93 18.22
N GLU A 145 9.11 5.81 17.87
CA GLU A 145 10.14 5.76 16.83
C GLU A 145 9.56 6.02 15.44
N ALA A 146 8.39 5.45 15.14
CA ALA A 146 7.70 5.67 13.88
C ALA A 146 7.36 7.16 13.67
N PHE A 147 6.87 7.86 14.70
CA PHE A 147 6.64 9.31 14.64
C PHE A 147 7.92 10.10 14.33
N ARG A 148 9.05 9.74 14.94
CA ARG A 148 10.35 10.42 14.68
C ARG A 148 10.83 10.22 13.24
N LEU A 149 10.46 9.12 12.60
CA LEU A 149 10.85 8.80 11.22
C LEU A 149 9.84 9.29 10.18
N CYS A 150 8.66 9.76 10.60
CA CYS A 150 7.67 10.36 9.71
C CYS A 150 8.19 11.70 9.17
N ARG A 151 8.67 11.70 7.93
CA ARG A 151 9.18 12.90 7.25
C ARG A 151 8.08 13.83 6.75
N TYR A 152 6.90 13.29 6.45
CA TYR A 152 5.82 14.03 5.82
C TYR A 152 4.64 14.17 6.79
N GLU A 153 4.02 15.35 6.81
CA GLU A 153 2.89 15.66 7.70
C GLU A 153 1.74 14.65 7.58
N TRP A 154 1.41 14.21 6.36
CA TRP A 154 0.36 13.22 6.13
C TRP A 154 0.67 11.88 6.82
N MET A 155 1.94 11.50 6.96
CA MET A 155 2.32 10.26 7.65
C MET A 155 2.12 10.38 9.16
N CYS A 156 2.49 11.52 9.75
CA CYS A 156 2.23 11.78 11.16
C CYS A 156 0.72 11.70 11.44
N ARG A 157 -0.09 12.38 10.62
CA ARG A 157 -1.56 12.34 10.77
C ARG A 157 -2.15 10.95 10.58
N ALA A 158 -1.63 10.16 9.63
CA ALA A 158 -2.06 8.79 9.43
C ALA A 158 -1.69 7.89 10.63
N LEU A 159 -0.53 8.11 11.24
CA LEU A 159 -0.09 7.38 12.42
C LEU A 159 -0.85 7.80 13.69
N GLU A 160 -1.16 9.08 13.86
CA GLU A 160 -2.06 9.59 14.91
C GLU A 160 -3.43 8.93 14.83
N GLU A 161 -4.02 8.90 13.63
CA GLU A 161 -5.32 8.28 13.40
C GLU A 161 -5.27 6.76 13.60
N PHE A 162 -4.16 6.12 13.27
CA PHE A 162 -3.94 4.72 13.62
C PHE A 162 -3.98 4.50 15.13
N VAL A 163 -3.19 5.26 15.91
CA VAL A 163 -3.18 5.14 17.37
C VAL A 163 -4.59 5.36 17.93
N ARG A 164 -5.29 6.41 17.48
CA ARG A 164 -6.66 6.72 17.90
C ARG A 164 -7.62 5.56 17.68
N VAL A 165 -7.57 4.88 16.53
CA VAL A 165 -8.49 3.75 16.29
C VAL A 165 -8.10 2.51 17.08
N MET A 166 -6.81 2.29 17.33
CA MET A 166 -6.37 1.17 18.16
C MET A 166 -6.73 1.35 19.65
N GLU A 167 -6.82 2.59 20.15
CA GLU A 167 -7.28 2.89 21.51
C GLU A 167 -8.79 2.61 21.70
N VAL A 168 -9.59 2.81 20.65
CA VAL A 168 -11.07 2.66 20.72
C VAL A 168 -11.50 1.19 20.67
N SER A 169 -10.66 0.27 20.18
CA SER A 169 -11.01 -1.16 20.09
C SER A 169 -10.99 -1.92 21.42
N ASP A 170 -10.44 -1.33 22.49
CA ASP A 170 -10.33 -2.00 23.80
C ASP A 170 -11.57 -1.81 24.71
N ASP A 171 -12.55 -0.97 24.31
CA ASP A 171 -13.68 -0.58 25.18
C ASP A 171 -15.05 -1.22 24.86
N ASP A 172 -15.21 -2.01 23.79
CA ASP A 172 -16.55 -2.52 23.37
C ASP A 172 -16.83 -4.00 23.69
N GLU A 173 -16.17 -4.57 24.70
CA GLU A 173 -16.61 -5.83 25.31
C GLU A 173 -17.31 -5.58 26.67
N GLY A 174 -18.40 -4.80 26.68
CA GLY A 174 -19.15 -4.58 27.93
C GLY A 174 -20.26 -3.53 27.92
N GLY A 175 -21.32 -3.70 27.13
CA GLY A 175 -22.40 -2.70 27.04
C GLY A 175 -23.80 -3.23 26.71
N LYS A 176 -24.24 -4.34 27.32
CA LYS A 176 -25.68 -4.69 27.31
C LYS A 176 -26.45 -3.69 28.17
N ILE A 177 -27.22 -2.80 27.56
CA ILE A 177 -28.35 -2.14 28.22
C ILE A 177 -29.58 -2.28 27.31
N GLU A 178 -30.53 -3.10 27.76
CA GLU A 178 -31.91 -3.10 27.29
C GLU A 178 -32.82 -2.31 28.26
N ILE A 179 -33.96 -1.89 27.71
CA ILE A 179 -35.19 -1.33 28.34
C ILE A 179 -35.14 0.20 28.55
N GLY A 180 -36.05 1.05 28.06
CA GLY A 180 -37.29 0.88 27.28
C GLY A 180 -38.13 2.18 27.34
N GLY A 181 -39.02 2.40 26.37
CA GLY A 181 -40.32 3.07 26.55
C GLY A 181 -40.44 4.61 26.56
N GLU A 182 -41.13 5.10 25.50
CA GLU A 182 -42.15 6.18 25.45
C GLU A 182 -41.82 7.67 25.19
N GLU A 183 -42.74 8.26 24.41
CA GLU A 183 -42.73 9.51 23.63
C GLU A 183 -43.09 10.80 24.40
N LYS A 184 -42.60 11.97 23.93
CA LYS A 184 -43.38 13.11 23.34
C LYS A 184 -42.67 14.47 23.48
N GLY A 185 -42.71 15.29 22.41
CA GLY A 185 -42.98 16.74 22.50
C GLY A 185 -41.91 17.76 22.08
N GLU A 186 -42.10 18.30 20.85
CA GLU A 186 -41.93 19.71 20.39
C GLU A 186 -40.58 20.48 20.34
N ALA A 187 -40.15 20.72 19.08
CA ALA A 187 -39.68 21.95 18.41
C ALA A 187 -38.60 22.88 19.02
N SER A 188 -37.48 23.09 18.29
CA SER A 188 -37.16 24.35 17.56
C SER A 188 -35.74 24.38 16.94
N ALA A 189 -35.69 24.72 15.64
CA ALA A 189 -34.69 25.43 14.81
C ALA A 189 -33.14 25.27 14.93
N ASN A 190 -32.57 24.84 13.78
CA ASN A 190 -31.43 25.41 13.01
C ASN A 190 -29.96 25.13 13.44
N VAL A 191 -29.16 24.40 12.61
CA VAL A 191 -28.15 24.94 11.65
C VAL A 191 -27.34 23.81 10.93
N ASN A 192 -27.12 24.03 9.62
CA ASN A 192 -26.04 23.54 8.73
C ASN A 192 -25.82 22.03 8.48
N ALA A 193 -26.09 21.66 7.23
CA ALA A 193 -25.95 20.33 6.65
C ALA A 193 -24.49 19.97 6.28
N MET A 194 -24.07 18.75 6.67
CA MET A 194 -23.02 17.97 6.03
C MET A 194 -23.65 17.02 4.99
N PRO A 195 -22.99 16.70 3.87
CA PRO A 195 -23.52 15.72 2.93
C PRO A 195 -23.36 14.30 3.47
N SER A 196 -24.47 13.58 3.45
CA SER A 196 -24.70 12.22 3.92
C SER A 196 -23.98 11.17 3.07
N VAL A 197 -23.30 10.24 3.71
CA VAL A 197 -22.83 8.98 3.13
C VAL A 197 -23.94 7.94 3.34
N PRO A 198 -24.33 7.09 2.36
CA PRO A 198 -25.38 6.13 2.59
C PRO A 198 -24.90 5.03 3.56
N ALA A 199 -25.73 4.77 4.56
CA ALA A 199 -25.61 3.61 5.43
C ALA A 199 -25.76 2.34 4.59
N VAL A 200 -24.79 1.44 4.71
CA VAL A 200 -24.92 0.06 4.24
C VAL A 200 -24.69 -0.85 5.45
N THR A 201 -25.59 -1.81 5.54
CA THR A 201 -25.88 -2.67 6.67
C THR A 201 -24.73 -3.58 7.08
N ASP A 202 -24.66 -3.73 8.40
CA ASP A 202 -23.85 -4.63 9.20
C ASP A 202 -23.83 -6.08 8.68
N HIS A 203 -22.66 -6.48 8.19
CA HIS A 203 -22.15 -7.84 8.27
C HIS A 203 -20.63 -7.77 8.24
N HIS A 204 -20.02 -7.94 9.41
CA HIS A 204 -18.58 -8.09 9.60
C HIS A 204 -18.12 -9.37 8.87
N VAL A 205 -17.69 -9.22 7.62
CA VAL A 205 -17.01 -10.28 6.87
C VAL A 205 -15.56 -9.85 6.73
N VAL A 206 -14.69 -10.43 7.56
CA VAL A 206 -13.25 -10.26 7.47
C VAL A 206 -12.75 -10.68 6.09
N ALA A 207 -12.17 -9.75 5.33
CA ALA A 207 -11.50 -10.08 4.08
C ALA A 207 -10.12 -10.71 4.38
N GLU A 208 -10.09 -12.04 4.53
CA GLU A 208 -8.83 -12.78 4.45
C GLU A 208 -8.31 -12.70 3.01
N CYS A 209 -7.18 -12.01 2.81
CA CYS A 209 -6.58 -11.85 1.49
C CYS A 209 -5.84 -13.13 1.09
N GLN A 210 -6.59 -14.17 0.70
CA GLN A 210 -6.03 -15.37 0.06
C GLN A 210 -5.69 -15.05 -1.41
N ILE A 211 -4.41 -14.83 -1.70
CA ILE A 211 -3.93 -14.71 -3.09
C ILE A 211 -4.11 -16.08 -3.78
N VAL A 212 -5.18 -16.23 -4.55
CA VAL A 212 -5.46 -17.44 -5.34
C VAL A 212 -4.40 -17.59 -6.44
N SER A 213 -3.53 -18.58 -6.27
CA SER A 213 -2.68 -19.10 -7.35
C SER A 213 -3.54 -19.88 -8.34
N SER A 214 -3.95 -19.25 -9.45
CA SER A 214 -4.60 -19.98 -10.55
C SER A 214 -3.57 -20.51 -11.54
N ASN A 215 -3.34 -21.83 -11.45
CA ASN A 215 -2.72 -22.64 -12.50
C ASN A 215 -3.62 -22.67 -13.75
N CYS A 216 -3.11 -22.18 -14.89
CA CYS A 216 -3.55 -22.70 -16.20
C CYS A 216 -2.41 -22.60 -17.23
N CYS A 217 -1.35 -23.38 -17.03
CA CYS A 217 -0.47 -23.77 -18.12
C CYS A 217 -1.06 -25.03 -18.78
N LYS A 218 -1.79 -24.87 -19.88
CA LYS A 218 -1.97 -25.96 -20.85
C LYS A 218 -0.75 -25.97 -21.75
N GLU A 219 -0.05 -27.09 -21.71
CA GLU A 219 1.10 -27.43 -22.54
C GLU A 219 0.84 -27.16 -24.02
N ILE A 220 1.78 -26.46 -24.67
CA ILE A 220 1.98 -26.57 -26.11
C ILE A 220 3.43 -27.02 -26.32
N LYS A 221 3.58 -28.25 -26.81
CA LYS A 221 4.86 -28.87 -27.20
C LYS A 221 5.62 -27.99 -28.21
N PRO A 222 6.97 -27.99 -28.17
CA PRO A 222 7.75 -27.33 -29.21
C PRO A 222 7.73 -28.16 -30.51
N PRO A 223 7.58 -27.55 -31.69
CA PRO A 223 7.94 -28.21 -32.92
C PRO A 223 9.46 -28.16 -33.09
N SER A 224 10.05 -29.34 -33.24
CA SER A 224 11.37 -29.51 -33.83
C SER A 224 11.34 -29.05 -35.29
N THR A 225 12.53 -28.69 -35.78
CA THR A 225 13.01 -28.75 -37.18
C THR A 225 13.48 -27.40 -37.71
N SER A 226 14.78 -27.39 -37.99
CA SER A 226 15.57 -26.49 -38.81
C SER A 226 14.80 -25.69 -39.86
N GLN A 227 15.01 -24.38 -39.87
CA GLN A 227 15.21 -23.62 -41.10
C GLN A 227 15.95 -22.31 -40.80
N GLN A 228 17.05 -22.12 -41.52
CA GLN A 228 17.84 -20.89 -41.57
C GLN A 228 16.97 -19.72 -41.99
N LEU A 229 16.90 -18.69 -41.15
CA LEU A 229 16.43 -17.38 -41.56
C LEU A 229 17.66 -16.49 -41.81
N VAL A 230 17.95 -16.31 -43.10
CA VAL A 230 18.87 -15.29 -43.62
C VAL A 230 18.29 -13.91 -43.34
N ILE A 231 18.95 -13.15 -42.47
CA ILE A 231 18.67 -11.72 -42.28
C ILE A 231 19.47 -10.95 -43.34
N SER A 232 18.81 -10.51 -44.40
CA SER A 232 19.36 -9.53 -45.33
C SER A 232 19.19 -8.13 -44.74
N VAL A 233 20.31 -7.53 -44.32
CA VAL A 233 20.38 -6.10 -43.99
C VAL A 233 20.74 -5.34 -45.28
N HIS A 234 19.79 -4.62 -45.86
CA HIS A 234 20.06 -3.66 -46.93
C HIS A 234 20.43 -2.32 -46.30
N CYS A 235 21.71 -1.95 -46.41
CA CYS A 235 22.22 -0.64 -46.05
C CYS A 235 22.70 0.04 -47.34
N HIS A 236 21.99 1.08 -47.80
CA HIS A 236 22.38 1.93 -48.93
C HIS A 236 22.93 3.25 -48.39
N GLY A 237 24.17 3.61 -48.75
CA GLY A 237 24.65 4.99 -48.56
C GLY A 237 26.15 5.25 -48.35
N THR A 238 27.00 4.68 -49.22
CA THR A 238 28.29 5.24 -49.73
C THR A 238 29.38 5.85 -48.81
N TRP A 239 30.49 5.09 -48.76
CA TRP A 239 31.91 5.43 -49.01
C TRP A 239 32.59 6.66 -48.37
N LEU A 240 33.67 6.40 -47.61
CA LEU A 240 35.03 6.84 -47.99
C LEU A 240 36.12 6.10 -47.21
N SER A 241 37.10 5.62 -47.98
CA SER A 241 38.24 4.79 -47.63
C SER A 241 39.37 5.56 -46.93
N ARG A 242 40.13 4.85 -46.08
CA ARG A 242 41.58 4.98 -45.73
C ARG A 242 41.74 4.40 -44.32
N GLY A 243 42.65 3.51 -43.97
CA GLY A 243 43.82 2.90 -44.61
C GLY A 243 44.64 2.36 -43.43
N LEU A 244 44.82 1.05 -43.35
CA LEU A 244 45.78 0.43 -42.43
C LEU A 244 47.21 0.78 -42.85
N PRO A 245 48.17 0.74 -41.91
CA PRO A 245 49.01 -0.46 -41.89
C PRO A 245 49.28 -1.04 -40.49
N LEU A 246 49.42 -2.37 -40.50
CA LEU A 246 50.36 -3.24 -39.78
C LEU A 246 51.56 -2.49 -39.15
N SER A 247 52.14 -2.84 -38.00
CA SER A 247 52.49 -4.15 -37.43
C SER A 247 53.23 -3.95 -36.08
N HIS A 248 53.26 -5.04 -35.30
CA HIS A 248 54.01 -5.34 -34.07
C HIS A 248 53.46 -4.85 -32.74
#